data_AF-A0A2N8KTY2-F1
#
_entry.id   AF-A0A2N8KTY2-F1
#
_cell.length_a   1.000
_cell.length_b   1.000
_cell.length_c   1.000
_cell.angle_alpha   90.00
_cell.angle_beta   90.00
_cell.angle_gamma   90.00
#
_symmetry.space_group_name_H-M   'P 1'
#
loop_
_entity.id
_entity.type
_entity.pdbx_description
1 polymer ?
#
loop_
_entity_poly.entity_id
_entity_poly.type
_entity_poly.pdbx_seq_one_letter_code
_entity_poly.pdbx_strand_id
1 'polypeptide(L)'
;MHFGMSMNSYINQPAMRQVICPAAPGDCAAILLGEYNRGVRMAWVIGPMALSSNITLGTAASPMLVVVMGGLQLSGPMQLTGLFYATGDVTWASPIGQLSLLNGALMSEGNLTVSGNVDIWYQAGIIDALKNRTGSFVRLPGSWWN
;
A
#
# COMPACT_ATOMS: atom_id res chain seq x y z
N MET A 1 -2.41 9.45 -11.92
CA MET A 1 -1.43 10.24 -11.13
C MET A 1 -0.07 10.33 -11.83
N HIS A 2 0.78 11.34 -11.54
CA HIS A 2 2.12 11.48 -12.15
C HIS A 2 3.21 11.49 -11.06
N PHE A 3 3.94 10.38 -10.91
CA PHE A 3 5.09 10.23 -10.02
C PHE A 3 6.38 10.80 -10.63
N GLY A 4 6.36 12.01 -11.20
CA GLY A 4 7.53 12.56 -11.93
C GLY A 4 7.94 11.77 -13.19
N MET A 5 7.25 10.66 -13.50
CA MET A 5 7.33 9.83 -14.70
C MET A 5 5.91 9.35 -15.07
N SER A 6 5.71 8.84 -16.29
CA SER A 6 4.41 8.26 -16.69
C SER A 6 4.12 6.98 -15.89
N MET A 7 2.85 6.68 -15.62
CA MET A 7 2.41 5.44 -14.95
C MET A 7 3.03 4.21 -15.63
N ASN A 8 3.05 4.19 -16.97
CA ASN A 8 3.64 3.10 -17.75
C ASN A 8 5.15 2.96 -17.54
N SER A 9 5.86 4.07 -17.35
CA SER A 9 7.28 4.05 -17.00
C SER A 9 7.50 3.51 -15.58
N TYR A 10 6.62 3.88 -14.64
CA TYR A 10 6.72 3.47 -13.23
C TYR A 10 6.47 1.96 -13.05
N ILE A 11 5.56 1.38 -13.83
CA ILE A 11 5.30 -0.07 -13.85
C ILE A 11 6.54 -0.85 -14.32
N ASN A 12 7.24 -0.32 -15.30
CA ASN A 12 8.35 -1.00 -15.97
C ASN A 12 9.71 -0.81 -15.27
N GLN A 13 9.75 -0.20 -14.08
CA GLN A 13 11.01 -0.08 -13.35
C GLN A 13 11.50 -1.46 -12.85
N PRO A 14 12.81 -1.73 -12.88
CA PRO A 14 13.36 -3.06 -12.55
C PRO A 14 13.03 -3.54 -11.12
N ALA A 15 12.83 -2.60 -10.21
CA ALA A 15 12.53 -2.89 -8.81
C ALA A 15 11.02 -3.10 -8.54
N MET A 16 10.15 -2.94 -9.56
CA MET A 16 8.72 -3.16 -9.45
C MET A 16 8.36 -4.60 -9.76
N ARG A 17 7.84 -5.31 -8.75
CA ARG A 17 7.42 -6.69 -8.91
C ARG A 17 5.93 -6.78 -9.21
N GLN A 18 5.57 -7.38 -10.34
CA GLN A 18 4.18 -7.71 -10.60
C GLN A 18 3.71 -8.88 -9.73
N VAL A 19 2.56 -8.72 -9.11
CA VAL A 19 1.93 -9.69 -8.21
C VAL A 19 0.49 -9.91 -8.67
N ILE A 20 0.05 -11.16 -8.66
CA ILE A 20 -1.34 -11.54 -8.92
C ILE A 20 -1.89 -12.11 -7.63
N CYS A 21 -2.92 -11.44 -7.10
CA CYS A 21 -3.61 -11.90 -5.90
C CYS A 21 -4.74 -12.88 -6.28
N PRO A 22 -5.18 -13.73 -5.35
CA PRO A 22 -6.39 -14.53 -5.56
C PRO A 22 -7.60 -13.61 -5.77
N ALA A 23 -8.56 -14.01 -6.61
CA ALA A 23 -9.78 -13.25 -6.78
C ALA A 23 -10.58 -13.18 -5.47
N ALA A 24 -11.25 -12.05 -5.22
CA ALA A 24 -12.07 -11.85 -4.02
C ALA A 24 -13.10 -12.99 -3.85
N PRO A 25 -13.28 -13.55 -2.63
CA PRO A 25 -12.82 -13.04 -1.33
C PRO A 25 -11.43 -13.55 -0.89
N GLY A 26 -10.55 -13.94 -1.81
CA GLY A 26 -9.24 -14.49 -1.47
C GLY A 26 -8.24 -13.46 -0.91
N ASP A 27 -7.39 -13.92 0.01
CA ASP A 27 -6.42 -13.10 0.75
C ASP A 27 -5.05 -13.05 0.05
N CYS A 28 -4.52 -11.85 -0.20
CA CYS A 28 -3.22 -11.65 -0.83
C CYS A 28 -2.04 -11.64 0.16
N ALA A 29 -2.30 -11.74 1.46
CA ALA A 29 -1.32 -11.63 2.53
C ALA A 29 -0.08 -12.51 2.34
N ALA A 30 -0.28 -13.81 2.06
CA ALA A 30 0.81 -14.77 1.92
C ALA A 30 1.71 -14.47 0.72
N ILE A 31 1.13 -13.96 -0.38
CA ILE A 31 1.86 -13.63 -1.60
C ILE A 31 2.71 -12.38 -1.38
N LEU A 32 2.13 -11.32 -0.82
CA LEU A 32 2.86 -10.09 -0.52
C LEU A 32 3.98 -10.32 0.49
N LEU A 33 3.72 -11.09 1.56
CA LEU A 33 4.74 -11.43 2.54
C LEU A 33 5.86 -12.28 1.92
N GLY A 34 5.53 -13.23 1.05
CA GLY A 34 6.50 -14.03 0.33
C GLY A 34 7.44 -13.19 -0.54
N GLU A 35 6.90 -12.24 -1.31
CA GLU A 35 7.71 -11.33 -2.11
C GLU A 35 8.54 -10.37 -1.23
N TYR A 36 7.96 -9.86 -0.15
CA TYR A 36 8.71 -9.04 0.81
C TYR A 36 9.91 -9.79 1.40
N ASN A 37 9.73 -11.06 1.78
CA ASN A 37 10.81 -11.91 2.29
C ASN A 37 11.90 -12.19 1.26
N ARG A 38 11.58 -12.11 -0.05
CA ARG A 38 12.54 -12.20 -1.16
C ARG A 38 13.30 -10.90 -1.43
N GLY A 39 13.07 -9.86 -0.63
CA GLY A 39 13.72 -8.55 -0.81
C GLY A 39 12.93 -7.58 -1.69
N VAL A 40 11.73 -7.95 -2.16
CA VAL A 40 10.88 -7.04 -2.93
C VAL A 40 10.38 -5.92 -2.02
N ARG A 41 10.50 -4.68 -2.49
CA ARG A 41 10.03 -3.49 -1.75
C ARG A 41 8.97 -2.69 -2.51
N MET A 42 8.73 -3.05 -3.75
CA MET A 42 7.68 -2.45 -4.56
C MET A 42 6.90 -3.57 -5.25
N ALA A 43 5.61 -3.66 -4.96
CA ALA A 43 4.70 -4.62 -5.58
C ALA A 43 3.61 -3.92 -6.39
N TRP A 44 3.35 -4.44 -7.57
CA TRP A 44 2.32 -4.00 -8.50
C TRP A 44 1.29 -5.12 -8.62
N VAL A 45 0.17 -4.95 -7.94
CA VAL A 45 -0.90 -5.92 -7.90
C VAL A 45 -1.82 -5.71 -9.10
N ILE A 46 -1.92 -6.75 -9.92
CA ILE A 46 -2.80 -6.76 -11.09
C ILE A 46 -4.18 -7.21 -10.64
N GLY A 47 -5.16 -6.29 -10.70
CA GLY A 47 -6.54 -6.53 -10.29
C GLY A 47 -6.85 -6.10 -8.85
N PRO A 48 -8.09 -6.35 -8.38
CA PRO A 48 -8.49 -6.05 -7.02
C PRO A 48 -7.74 -6.90 -5.99
N MET A 49 -7.54 -6.35 -4.81
CA MET A 49 -6.81 -6.99 -3.71
C MET A 49 -7.61 -6.98 -2.42
N ALA A 50 -7.59 -8.08 -1.69
CA ALA A 50 -8.04 -8.15 -0.31
C ALA A 50 -6.90 -8.60 0.62
N LEU A 51 -6.88 -8.01 1.83
CA LEU A 51 -6.02 -8.36 2.94
C LEU A 51 -6.89 -8.57 4.18
N SER A 52 -7.01 -9.81 4.63
CA SER A 52 -7.84 -10.20 5.78
C SER A 52 -7.05 -10.83 6.92
N SER A 53 -5.83 -11.31 6.64
CA SER A 53 -4.97 -11.96 7.62
C SER A 53 -4.28 -10.97 8.55
N ASN A 54 -3.96 -11.44 9.75
CA ASN A 54 -3.02 -10.77 10.64
C ASN A 54 -1.60 -10.89 10.06
N ILE A 55 -1.13 -9.83 9.41
CA ILE A 55 0.23 -9.77 8.86
C ILE A 55 0.95 -8.50 9.29
N THR A 56 2.27 -8.61 9.38
CA THR A 56 3.19 -7.48 9.42
C THR A 56 3.87 -7.35 8.07
N LEU A 57 3.66 -6.24 7.37
CA LEU A 57 4.24 -5.99 6.04
C LEU A 57 5.07 -4.70 6.06
N GLY A 58 6.35 -4.83 5.74
CA GLY A 58 7.31 -3.72 5.83
C GLY A 58 7.80 -3.44 7.25
N THR A 59 8.87 -2.66 7.34
CA THR A 59 9.37 -2.08 8.60
C THR A 59 9.80 -0.63 8.38
N ALA A 60 10.04 0.14 9.44
CA ALA A 60 10.51 1.53 9.29
C ALA A 60 11.85 1.63 8.52
N ALA A 61 12.74 0.64 8.66
CA ALA A 61 14.01 0.58 7.92
C ALA A 61 13.84 0.11 6.46
N SER A 62 12.74 -0.55 6.17
CA SER A 62 12.48 -1.29 4.94
C SER A 62 10.99 -1.25 4.60
N PRO A 63 10.43 -0.06 4.29
CA PRO A 63 9.01 0.08 3.97
C PRO A 63 8.69 -0.58 2.62
N MET A 64 7.43 -0.97 2.43
CA MET A 64 6.96 -1.55 1.18
C MET A 64 5.98 -0.63 0.46
N LEU A 65 6.18 -0.43 -0.83
CA LEU A 65 5.22 0.19 -1.72
C LEU A 65 4.33 -0.88 -2.35
N VAL A 66 3.02 -0.71 -2.29
CA VAL A 66 2.05 -1.58 -2.96
C VAL A 66 1.12 -0.72 -3.80
N VAL A 67 1.10 -0.99 -5.10
CA VAL A 67 0.17 -0.37 -6.07
C VAL A 67 -0.85 -1.41 -6.48
N VAL A 68 -2.13 -1.10 -6.35
CA VAL A 68 -3.26 -1.99 -6.65
C VAL A 68 -4.03 -1.46 -7.86
N MET A 69 -4.08 -2.28 -8.91
CA MET A 69 -4.87 -2.01 -10.12
C MET A 69 -6.32 -2.47 -9.96
N GLY A 70 -7.01 -1.85 -9.01
CA GLY A 70 -8.40 -2.13 -8.70
C GLY A 70 -8.76 -1.66 -7.29
N GLY A 71 -9.86 -2.22 -6.76
CA GLY A 71 -10.28 -1.98 -5.39
C GLY A 71 -9.38 -2.66 -4.36
N LEU A 72 -9.24 -2.04 -3.19
CA LEU A 72 -8.47 -2.54 -2.06
C LEU A 72 -9.37 -2.75 -0.85
N GLN A 73 -9.44 -3.99 -0.37
CA GLN A 73 -10.19 -4.35 0.83
C GLN A 73 -9.24 -4.75 1.96
N LEU A 74 -9.32 -4.05 3.09
CA LEU A 74 -8.54 -4.32 4.30
C LEU A 74 -9.52 -4.71 5.40
N SER A 75 -9.42 -5.93 5.94
CA SER A 75 -10.34 -6.43 6.96
C SER A 75 -9.69 -7.15 8.16
N GLY A 76 -8.37 -7.32 8.13
CA GLY A 76 -7.61 -8.01 9.18
C GLY A 76 -6.96 -7.07 10.20
N PRO A 77 -6.54 -7.61 11.37
CA PRO A 77 -5.69 -6.88 12.31
C PRO A 77 -4.25 -6.88 11.79
N MET A 78 -3.95 -5.99 10.85
CA MET A 78 -2.66 -5.95 10.15
C MET A 78 -1.79 -4.77 10.62
N GLN A 79 -0.47 -4.96 10.54
CA GLN A 79 0.53 -3.93 10.77
C GLN A 79 1.26 -3.65 9.46
N LEU A 80 0.91 -2.55 8.81
CA LEU A 80 1.46 -2.18 7.52
C LEU A 80 2.43 -1.01 7.71
N THR A 81 3.60 -1.09 7.07
CA THR A 81 4.58 0.01 7.04
C THR A 81 5.00 0.31 5.60
N GLY A 82 4.55 1.45 5.08
CA GLY A 82 4.86 1.87 3.72
C GLY A 82 3.75 2.65 3.03
N LEU A 83 3.70 2.58 1.70
CA LEU A 83 2.74 3.32 0.89
C LEU A 83 1.85 2.34 0.13
N PHE A 84 0.54 2.51 0.29
CA PHE A 84 -0.48 1.75 -0.43
C PHE A 84 -1.23 2.71 -1.35
N TYR A 85 -1.30 2.36 -2.61
CA TYR A 85 -2.01 3.13 -3.61
C TYR A 85 -2.97 2.24 -4.38
N ALA A 86 -4.24 2.59 -4.41
CA ALA A 86 -5.27 1.90 -5.16
C ALA A 86 -5.84 2.83 -6.25
N THR A 87 -6.07 2.26 -7.43
CA THR A 87 -6.74 2.95 -8.54
C THR A 87 -8.27 2.86 -8.45
N GLY A 88 -8.81 1.96 -7.64
CA GLY A 88 -10.24 1.84 -7.35
C GLY A 88 -10.60 2.26 -5.92
N ASP A 89 -11.79 1.87 -5.47
CA ASP A 89 -12.25 2.15 -4.10
C ASP A 89 -11.42 1.39 -3.05
N VAL A 90 -11.21 2.04 -1.91
CA VAL A 90 -10.54 1.47 -0.75
C VAL A 90 -11.56 1.31 0.38
N THR A 91 -11.71 0.09 0.87
CA THR A 91 -12.55 -0.22 2.04
C THR A 91 -11.69 -0.81 3.14
N TRP A 92 -11.65 -0.16 4.30
CA TRP A 92 -10.94 -0.64 5.47
C TRP A 92 -11.93 -0.86 6.62
N ALA A 93 -12.13 -2.11 7.01
CA ALA A 93 -13.01 -2.50 8.10
C ALA A 93 -12.22 -3.31 9.14
N SER A 94 -11.76 -2.67 10.22
CA SER A 94 -11.01 -3.38 11.27
C SER A 94 -11.97 -4.25 12.13
N PRO A 95 -11.59 -5.50 12.51
CA PRO A 95 -12.38 -6.30 13.42
C PRO A 95 -12.49 -5.63 14.80
N ILE A 96 -13.64 -5.77 15.46
CA ILE A 96 -13.89 -5.20 16.78
C ILE A 96 -12.87 -5.76 17.79
N GLY A 97 -12.18 -4.87 18.50
CA GLY A 97 -11.23 -5.24 19.58
C GLY A 97 -9.81 -5.55 19.13
N GLN A 98 -9.49 -5.43 17.83
CA GLN A 98 -8.12 -5.57 17.33
C GLN A 98 -7.69 -4.31 16.56
N LEU A 99 -6.43 -3.91 16.74
CA LEU A 99 -5.87 -2.73 16.08
C LEU A 99 -5.35 -3.09 14.69
N SER A 100 -5.80 -2.38 13.67
CA SER A 100 -5.17 -2.37 12.36
C SER A 100 -4.39 -1.07 12.22
N LEU A 101 -3.08 -1.17 11.99
CA LEU A 101 -2.16 -0.04 11.97
C LEU A 101 -1.54 0.11 10.58
N LEU A 102 -1.54 1.34 10.05
CA LEU A 102 -0.73 1.72 8.90
C LEU A 102 0.23 2.85 9.29
N ASN A 103 1.52 2.56 9.24
CA ASN A 103 2.61 3.52 9.36
C ASN A 103 3.07 3.93 7.96
N GLY A 104 2.61 5.10 7.48
CA GLY A 104 2.97 5.60 6.16
C GLY A 104 1.83 6.32 5.48
N ALA A 105 1.43 5.87 4.29
CA ALA A 105 0.39 6.53 3.50
C ALA A 105 -0.52 5.53 2.77
N LEU A 106 -1.81 5.87 2.71
CA LEU A 106 -2.83 5.20 1.91
C LEU A 106 -3.43 6.21 0.94
N MET A 107 -3.48 5.86 -0.34
CA MET A 107 -3.99 6.72 -1.40
C MET A 107 -4.99 5.92 -2.25
N SER A 108 -6.07 6.58 -2.63
CA SER A 108 -7.14 6.04 -3.48
C SER A 108 -7.42 7.02 -4.61
N GLU A 109 -7.61 6.55 -5.84
CA GLU A 109 -8.26 7.35 -6.90
C GLU A 109 -9.80 7.30 -6.80
N GLY A 110 -10.36 6.33 -6.07
CA GLY A 110 -11.79 6.20 -5.80
C GLY A 110 -12.17 6.71 -4.40
N ASN A 111 -13.23 6.15 -3.84
CA ASN A 111 -13.67 6.45 -2.48
C ASN A 111 -12.79 5.74 -1.45
N LEU A 112 -12.59 6.37 -0.30
CA LEU A 112 -11.98 5.75 0.88
C LEU A 112 -13.04 5.63 1.97
N THR A 113 -13.42 4.38 2.30
CA THR A 113 -14.35 4.07 3.39
C THR A 113 -13.59 3.37 4.51
N VAL A 114 -13.56 3.98 5.69
CA VAL A 114 -12.90 3.42 6.88
C VAL A 114 -13.94 3.19 7.98
N SER A 115 -13.93 1.99 8.56
CA SER A 115 -14.79 1.61 9.68
C SER A 115 -14.00 0.79 10.73
N GLY A 116 -14.30 1.02 12.01
CA GLY A 116 -13.64 0.35 13.13
C GLY A 116 -12.41 1.10 13.70
N ASN A 117 -11.62 0.41 14.52
CA ASN A 117 -10.43 0.96 15.17
C ASN A 117 -9.23 0.93 14.21
N VAL A 118 -9.14 1.95 13.37
CA VAL A 118 -8.07 2.13 12.39
C VAL A 118 -7.24 3.34 12.79
N ASP A 119 -5.93 3.13 12.95
CA ASP A 119 -4.98 4.20 13.21
C ASP A 119 -4.07 4.39 11.99
N ILE A 120 -4.11 5.60 11.41
CA ILE A 120 -3.35 5.97 10.22
C ILE A 120 -2.33 7.03 10.64
N TRP A 121 -1.08 6.62 10.82
CA TRP A 121 0.00 7.53 11.19
C TRP A 121 0.78 7.95 9.96
N TYR A 122 0.63 9.23 9.63
CA TYR A 122 1.42 9.86 8.58
C TYR A 122 2.87 10.07 9.05
N GLN A 123 3.83 9.39 8.41
CA GLN A 123 5.25 9.46 8.77
C GLN A 123 6.10 9.99 7.62
N ALA A 124 6.45 11.28 7.69
CA ALA A 124 7.24 11.98 6.67
C ALA A 124 8.62 11.33 6.41
N GLY A 125 9.26 10.78 7.43
CA GLY A 125 10.56 10.09 7.29
C GLY A 125 10.52 8.83 6.43
N ILE A 126 9.38 8.12 6.42
CA ILE A 126 9.17 6.93 5.57
C ILE A 126 8.98 7.36 4.11
N ILE A 127 8.20 8.43 3.90
CA ILE A 127 8.00 9.02 2.58
C ILE A 127 9.33 9.56 2.02
N ASP A 128 10.16 10.20 2.84
CA ASP A 128 11.47 10.70 2.40
C ASP A 128 12.49 9.57 2.15
N ALA A 129 12.43 8.46 2.91
CA ALA A 129 13.21 7.27 2.61
C ALA A 129 12.81 6.60 1.29
N LEU A 130 11.50 6.60 0.96
CA LEU A 130 10.99 6.14 -0.34
C LEU A 130 11.42 7.10 -1.46
N LYS A 131 11.30 8.42 -1.27
CA LYS A 131 11.77 9.43 -2.23
C LYS A 131 13.23 9.23 -2.64
N ASN A 132 14.09 8.97 -1.66
CA ASN A 132 15.53 8.84 -1.90
C ASN A 132 15.94 7.47 -2.49
N ARG A 133 15.11 6.43 -2.36
CA ARG A 133 15.44 5.06 -2.79
C ARG A 133 14.67 4.55 -4.01
N THR A 134 13.54 5.18 -4.36
CA THR A 134 12.64 4.68 -5.42
C THR A 134 12.38 5.65 -6.58
N GLY A 135 13.09 6.78 -6.64
CA GLY A 135 13.03 7.71 -7.78
C GLY A 135 11.90 8.74 -7.69
N SER A 136 12.08 9.83 -8.44
CA SER A 136 11.43 11.16 -8.36
C SER A 136 9.99 11.21 -7.83
N PHE A 137 9.78 11.94 -6.74
CA PHE A 137 8.44 12.35 -6.28
C PHE A 137 8.27 13.85 -6.52
N VAL A 138 7.14 14.24 -7.10
CA VAL A 138 6.74 15.64 -7.23
C VAL A 138 5.56 15.90 -6.31
N ARG A 139 5.61 17.03 -5.58
CA ARG A 139 4.54 17.50 -4.71
C ARG A 139 3.33 17.92 -5.55
N LEU A 140 2.12 17.51 -5.15
CA LEU A 140 0.89 18.01 -5.74
C LEU A 140 0.31 19.13 -4.87
N PRO A 141 -0.04 20.29 -5.44
CA PRO A 141 -0.78 21.33 -4.71
C PRO A 141 -2.13 20.77 -4.25
N GLY A 142 -2.44 20.88 -2.96
CA GLY A 142 -3.71 20.42 -2.36
C GLY A 142 -3.61 19.24 -1.39
N SER A 143 -2.44 18.60 -1.24
CA SER A 143 -2.24 17.64 -0.16
C SER A 143 -2.12 18.36 1.18
N TRP A 144 -2.90 17.94 2.17
CA TRP A 144 -2.83 18.37 3.57
C TRP A 144 -1.49 18.00 4.22
N TRP A 145 -0.61 18.98 4.33
CA TRP A 145 0.59 18.92 5.15
C TRP A 145 0.67 20.22 5.92
N ASN A 146 0.62 20.12 7.23
CA ASN A 146 1.30 21.04 8.12
C ASN A 146 2.01 20.19 9.18
#